data_AF-A0A094IF95-F1
#
_entry.id   AF-A0A094IF95-F1
#
_cell.length_a   1.000
_cell.length_b   1.000
_cell.length_c   1.000
_cell.angle_alpha   90.00
_cell.angle_beta   90.00
_cell.angle_gamma   90.00
#
_symmetry.space_group_name_H-M   'P 1'
#
loop_
_entity.id
_entity.type
_entity.pdbx_description
1 polymer ?
#
loop_
_entity_poly.entity_id
_entity_poly.type
_entity_poly.pdbx_seq_one_letter_code
_entity_poly.pdbx_strand_id
1 'polypeptide(L)'
;MQLYSIGTDIKVLIDLKIKEVREIYSNVVFEEYIVIPKLNNIIMLRFKNKDILEIDNQELTKREVNIRSIVSPDFLANFMGIDYKNFGLNLKRLHNTLMNCNNSLLRKNLNIIPKYHDLVEKDLEYIRNELNSSEPEIWELQIHNDKITVLYFDEFNVELYKENKIEYIPIKFDDSYIGIIKAEIDAINRKISLMDVLIEFQE
;
A
#
# COMPACT_ATOMS: atom_id res chain seq x y z
N MET A 1 0.35 -23.39 -8.54
CA MET A 1 -0.92 -22.62 -8.63
C MET A 1 -0.58 -21.17 -8.96
N GLN A 2 -1.43 -20.42 -9.66
CA GLN A 2 -1.21 -18.98 -9.92
C GLN A 2 -2.17 -18.20 -9.03
N LEU A 3 -1.65 -17.26 -8.23
CA LEU A 3 -2.47 -16.39 -7.37
C LEU A 3 -3.34 -15.47 -8.25
N TYR A 4 -4.58 -15.19 -7.84
CA TYR A 4 -5.47 -14.26 -8.56
C TYR A 4 -4.87 -12.87 -8.63
N SER A 5 -4.21 -12.43 -7.55
CA SER A 5 -3.49 -11.18 -7.41
C SER A 5 -2.37 -11.02 -8.45
N ILE A 6 -1.91 -12.09 -9.11
CA ILE A 6 -0.99 -12.04 -10.27
C ILE A 6 -1.63 -12.60 -11.55
N GLY A 7 -2.94 -12.81 -11.54
CA GLY A 7 -3.72 -13.33 -12.66
C GLY A 7 -3.80 -12.31 -13.80
N THR A 8 -4.06 -12.82 -15.01
CA THR A 8 -4.17 -11.98 -16.20
C THR A 8 -5.28 -10.93 -16.06
N ASP A 9 -6.42 -11.28 -15.47
CA ASP A 9 -7.58 -10.40 -15.37
C ASP A 9 -7.31 -9.15 -14.52
N ILE A 10 -6.74 -9.33 -13.31
CA ILE A 10 -6.39 -8.20 -12.45
C ILE A 10 -5.29 -7.34 -13.05
N LYS A 11 -4.32 -7.98 -13.73
CA LYS A 11 -3.22 -7.27 -14.40
C LYS A 11 -3.71 -6.38 -15.52
N VAL A 12 -4.63 -6.87 -16.37
CA VAL A 12 -5.25 -6.06 -17.43
C VAL A 12 -5.94 -4.82 -16.86
N LEU A 13 -6.64 -4.97 -15.74
CA LEU A 13 -7.34 -3.86 -15.09
C LEU A 13 -6.37 -2.84 -14.49
N ILE A 14 -5.32 -3.32 -13.82
CA ILE A 14 -4.26 -2.48 -13.29
C ILE A 14 -3.58 -1.72 -14.44
N ASP A 15 -3.24 -2.39 -15.55
CA ASP A 15 -2.62 -1.78 -16.72
C ASP A 15 -3.51 -0.69 -17.35
N LEU A 16 -4.83 -0.91 -17.41
CA LEU A 16 -5.80 0.10 -17.86
C LEU A 16 -5.77 1.32 -16.95
N LYS A 17 -5.80 1.14 -15.62
CA LYS A 17 -5.73 2.25 -14.66
C LYS A 17 -4.40 2.99 -14.70
N ILE A 18 -3.28 2.29 -14.86
CA ILE A 18 -1.97 2.90 -15.06
C ILE A 18 -1.96 3.74 -16.35
N LYS A 19 -2.56 3.24 -17.42
CA LYS A 19 -2.67 3.98 -18.69
C LYS A 19 -3.48 5.27 -18.51
N GLU A 20 -4.65 5.21 -17.87
CA GLU A 20 -5.47 6.39 -17.56
C GLU A 20 -4.69 7.44 -16.74
N VAL A 21 -3.95 7.00 -15.71
CA VAL A 21 -3.08 7.88 -14.91
C VAL A 21 -2.01 8.54 -15.79
N ARG A 22 -1.35 7.78 -16.66
CA ARG A 22 -0.27 8.29 -17.53
C ARG A 22 -0.75 9.24 -18.63
N GLU A 23 -2.00 9.11 -19.09
CA GLU A 23 -2.61 10.03 -20.04
C GLU A 23 -2.77 11.44 -19.45
N ILE A 24 -2.99 11.53 -18.13
CA ILE A 24 -3.14 12.80 -17.40
C ILE A 24 -1.78 13.27 -16.85
N TYR A 25 -0.96 12.34 -16.34
CA TYR A 25 0.30 12.60 -15.67
C TYR A 25 1.43 11.77 -16.30
N SER A 26 2.00 12.26 -17.40
CA SER A 26 3.06 11.56 -18.14
C SER A 26 4.36 11.33 -17.34
N ASN A 27 4.58 12.15 -16.30
CA ASN A 27 5.73 12.05 -15.39
C ASN A 27 5.47 11.13 -14.18
N VAL A 28 4.29 10.56 -14.04
CA VAL A 28 3.96 9.58 -12.99
C VAL A 28 4.19 8.17 -13.53
N VAL A 29 4.92 7.36 -12.76
CA VAL A 29 5.27 5.99 -13.09
C VAL A 29 4.72 5.04 -12.05
N PHE A 30 4.19 3.91 -12.52
CA PHE A 30 3.77 2.81 -11.67
C PHE A 30 4.99 1.99 -11.21
N GLU A 31 5.07 1.69 -9.92
CA GLU A 31 6.17 0.93 -9.33
C GLU A 31 5.73 -0.48 -8.94
N GLU A 32 4.64 -0.60 -8.18
CA GLU A 32 4.17 -1.86 -7.63
C GLU A 32 2.69 -1.77 -7.27
N TYR A 33 2.07 -2.92 -7.00
CA TYR A 33 0.79 -2.96 -6.31
C TYR A 33 0.86 -3.89 -5.11
N ILE A 34 0.08 -3.54 -4.09
CA ILE A 34 0.17 -4.12 -2.77
C ILE A 34 -1.22 -4.54 -2.33
N VAL A 35 -1.37 -5.80 -1.96
CA VAL A 35 -2.56 -6.28 -1.27
C VAL A 35 -2.43 -5.95 0.20
N ILE A 36 -3.44 -5.28 0.77
CA ILE A 36 -3.49 -4.90 2.19
C ILE A 36 -4.68 -5.60 2.86
N PRO A 37 -4.50 -6.78 3.47
CA PRO A 37 -5.56 -7.53 4.14
C PRO A 37 -6.33 -6.72 5.19
N LYS A 38 -5.61 -5.93 6.00
CA LYS A 38 -6.20 -5.08 7.05
C LYS A 38 -7.14 -3.99 6.53
N LEU A 39 -7.16 -3.74 5.22
CA LEU A 39 -8.05 -2.80 4.54
C LEU A 39 -9.07 -3.55 3.67
N ASN A 40 -9.66 -4.63 4.20
CA ASN A 40 -10.62 -5.47 3.46
C ASN A 40 -10.02 -6.01 2.16
N ASN A 41 -8.78 -6.51 2.19
CA ASN A 41 -8.09 -7.08 1.03
C ASN A 41 -7.99 -6.13 -0.17
N ILE A 42 -7.90 -4.83 0.07
CA ILE A 42 -7.78 -3.84 -1.01
C ILE A 42 -6.42 -3.95 -1.70
N ILE A 43 -6.43 -3.67 -2.99
CA ILE A 43 -5.20 -3.51 -3.77
C ILE A 43 -4.88 -2.02 -3.86
N MET A 44 -3.69 -1.65 -3.39
CA MET A 44 -3.13 -0.31 -3.48
C MET A 44 -2.10 -0.25 -4.61
N LEU A 45 -2.30 0.67 -5.56
CA LEU A 45 -1.37 0.94 -6.66
C LEU A 45 -0.37 2.02 -6.22
N ARG A 46 0.92 1.71 -6.22
CA ARG A 46 1.96 2.64 -5.78
C ARG A 46 2.68 3.24 -6.97
N PHE A 47 2.80 4.57 -6.94
CA PHE A 47 3.38 5.36 -8.01
C PHE A 47 4.60 6.15 -7.54
N LYS A 48 5.35 6.70 -8.50
CA LYS A 48 6.47 7.60 -8.30
C LYS A 48 6.40 8.77 -9.28
N ASN A 49 6.78 9.96 -8.83
CA ASN A 49 6.93 11.15 -9.67
C ASN A 49 8.36 11.25 -10.21
N LYS A 50 8.50 11.37 -11.53
CA LYS A 50 9.80 11.59 -12.18
C LYS A 50 10.28 13.04 -12.09
N ASP A 51 9.35 13.98 -12.02
CA ASP A 51 9.54 15.43 -11.96
C ASP A 51 9.40 15.96 -10.53
N ILE A 52 9.70 15.13 -9.52
CA ILE A 52 9.45 15.42 -8.11
C ILE A 52 10.10 16.73 -7.61
N LEU A 53 11.23 17.13 -8.21
CA LEU A 53 11.95 18.37 -7.86
C LEU A 53 11.33 19.63 -8.48
N GLU A 54 10.41 19.46 -9.43
CA GLU A 54 9.79 20.54 -10.20
C GLU A 54 8.36 20.85 -9.73
N ILE A 55 7.83 20.06 -8.79
CA ILE A 55 6.48 20.21 -8.25
C ILE A 55 6.52 20.68 -6.80
N ASP A 56 5.49 21.39 -6.38
CA ASP A 56 5.27 21.79 -5.00
C ASP A 56 4.29 20.84 -4.29
N ASN A 57 4.05 21.08 -3.00
CA ASN A 57 3.14 20.27 -2.21
C ASN A 57 1.68 20.32 -2.73
N GLN A 58 1.23 21.47 -3.24
CA GLN A 58 -0.13 21.60 -3.76
C GLN A 58 -0.35 20.70 -4.97
N GLU A 59 0.63 20.66 -5.87
CA GLU A 59 0.61 19.78 -7.04
C GLU A 59 0.75 18.31 -6.64
N LEU A 60 1.57 17.95 -5.63
CA LEU A 60 1.59 16.59 -5.08
C LEU A 60 0.21 16.15 -4.60
N THR A 61 -0.43 16.95 -3.75
CA THR A 61 -1.76 16.63 -3.20
C THR A 61 -2.80 16.52 -4.30
N LYS A 62 -2.80 17.44 -5.26
CA LYS A 62 -3.69 17.37 -6.43
C LYS A 62 -3.48 16.08 -7.23
N ARG A 63 -2.23 15.71 -7.51
CA ARG A 63 -1.90 14.46 -8.22
C ARG A 63 -2.40 13.24 -7.45
N GLU A 64 -2.09 13.14 -6.17
CA GLU A 64 -2.45 11.98 -5.34
C GLU A 64 -3.97 11.81 -5.24
N VAL A 65 -4.70 12.91 -5.02
CA VAL A 65 -6.17 12.92 -4.96
C VAL A 65 -6.78 12.53 -6.30
N ASN A 66 -6.28 13.08 -7.41
CA ASN A 66 -6.78 12.75 -8.74
C ASN A 66 -6.50 11.29 -9.12
N ILE A 67 -5.30 10.79 -8.84
CA ILE A 67 -4.93 9.39 -9.08
C ILE A 67 -5.85 8.46 -8.28
N ARG A 68 -6.08 8.72 -6.98
CA ARG A 68 -7.05 7.96 -6.18
C ARG A 68 -8.44 7.96 -6.82
N SER A 69 -8.88 9.09 -7.38
CA SER A 69 -10.16 9.19 -8.10
C SER A 69 -10.20 8.35 -9.39
N ILE A 70 -9.09 8.24 -10.11
CA ILE A 70 -8.99 7.46 -11.36
C ILE A 70 -9.06 5.96 -11.07
N VAL A 71 -8.36 5.50 -10.03
CA VAL A 71 -8.22 4.07 -9.71
C VAL A 71 -9.41 3.53 -8.90
N SER A 72 -10.16 4.41 -8.24
CA SER A 72 -11.41 4.11 -7.54
C SER A 72 -12.52 3.65 -8.52
N PRO A 73 -13.46 2.78 -8.09
CA PRO A 73 -13.61 2.20 -6.75
C PRO A 73 -12.82 0.90 -6.53
N ASP A 74 -12.17 0.38 -7.58
CA ASP A 74 -11.57 -0.95 -7.55
C ASP A 74 -10.25 -1.01 -6.76
N PHE A 75 -9.55 0.12 -6.66
CA PHE A 75 -8.21 0.21 -6.07
C PHE A 75 -8.04 1.46 -5.18
N LEU A 76 -6.98 1.47 -4.38
CA LEU A 76 -6.38 2.69 -3.81
C LEU A 76 -5.11 3.07 -4.55
N ALA A 77 -4.61 4.27 -4.29
CA ALA A 77 -3.31 4.71 -4.77
C ALA A 77 -2.62 5.67 -3.82
N ASN A 78 -1.29 5.56 -3.75
CA ASN A 78 -0.42 6.52 -3.12
C ASN A 78 0.92 6.61 -3.87
N PHE A 79 1.77 7.52 -3.41
CA PHE A 79 3.13 7.66 -3.91
C PHE A 79 4.11 6.92 -2.99
N MET A 80 5.29 6.59 -3.54
CA MET A 80 6.41 6.06 -2.77
C MET A 80 6.81 7.05 -1.66
N GLY A 81 7.11 6.54 -0.45
CA GLY A 81 7.54 7.39 0.67
C GLY A 81 8.80 8.22 0.41
N ILE A 82 9.61 7.86 -0.60
CA ILE A 82 10.75 8.66 -1.06
C ILE A 82 10.33 9.98 -1.70
N ASP A 83 9.18 10.03 -2.38
CA ASP A 83 8.66 11.25 -2.99
C ASP A 83 8.31 12.26 -1.90
N TYR A 84 7.68 11.78 -0.82
CA TYR A 84 7.29 12.57 0.34
C TYR A 84 8.46 13.25 1.06
N LYS A 85 9.69 12.71 0.95
CA LYS A 85 10.89 13.36 1.51
C LYS A 85 11.15 14.74 0.91
N ASN A 86 10.83 14.93 -0.37
CA ASN A 86 11.06 16.20 -1.05
C ASN A 86 10.15 17.32 -0.53
N PHE A 87 9.10 16.96 0.22
CA PHE A 87 8.15 17.89 0.82
C PHE A 87 8.26 17.97 2.34
N GLY A 88 9.36 17.47 2.92
CA GLY A 88 9.67 17.64 4.34
C GLY A 88 9.42 16.40 5.21
N LEU A 89 8.98 15.27 4.64
CA LEU A 89 8.89 14.03 5.42
C LEU A 89 10.28 13.52 5.78
N ASN A 90 10.58 13.47 7.08
CA ASN A 90 11.82 12.96 7.63
C ASN A 90 11.66 11.46 7.94
N LEU A 91 12.06 10.61 6.99
CA LEU A 91 11.98 9.15 7.15
C LEU A 91 12.73 8.61 8.37
N LYS A 92 13.71 9.34 8.93
CA LYS A 92 14.40 8.91 10.16
C LYS A 92 13.47 8.96 11.39
N ARG A 93 12.40 9.74 11.32
CA ARG A 93 11.38 9.88 12.37
C ARG A 93 10.10 9.12 12.05
N LEU A 94 10.02 8.44 10.89
CA LEU A 94 8.80 7.81 10.40
C LEU A 94 8.16 6.88 11.44
N HIS A 95 8.96 6.07 12.12
CA HIS A 95 8.43 5.19 13.17
C HIS A 95 7.68 5.98 14.25
N ASN A 96 8.29 7.03 14.82
CA ASN A 96 7.64 7.89 15.81
C ASN A 96 6.41 8.61 15.23
N THR A 97 6.51 9.12 14.00
CA THR A 97 5.39 9.74 13.29
C THR A 97 4.20 8.79 13.18
N LEU A 98 4.44 7.54 12.80
CA LEU A 98 3.39 6.52 12.68
C LEU A 98 2.83 6.11 14.05
N MET A 99 3.66 6.03 15.09
CA MET A 99 3.18 5.84 16.47
C MET A 99 2.26 6.99 16.91
N ASN A 100 2.62 8.23 16.58
CA ASN A 100 1.80 9.41 16.84
C ASN A 100 0.48 9.37 16.06
N CYS A 101 0.51 8.99 14.79
CA CYS A 101 -0.70 8.73 14.00
C CYS A 101 -1.59 7.68 14.68
N ASN A 102 -1.01 6.58 15.17
CA ASN A 102 -1.78 5.55 15.85
C ASN A 102 -2.47 6.08 17.11
N ASN A 103 -1.76 6.83 17.94
CA ASN A 103 -2.27 7.36 19.20
C ASN A 103 -3.32 8.46 19.00
N SER A 104 -3.16 9.29 17.98
CA SER A 104 -3.95 10.52 17.81
C SER A 104 -5.09 10.39 16.80
N LEU A 105 -4.93 9.60 15.74
CA LEU A 105 -5.98 9.43 14.73
C LEU A 105 -7.02 8.42 15.21
N LEU A 106 -8.28 8.83 15.14
CA LEU A 106 -9.41 7.95 15.40
C LEU A 106 -9.45 6.81 14.37
N ARG A 107 -9.83 5.62 14.84
CA ARG A 107 -10.11 4.50 13.95
C ARG A 107 -11.34 4.85 13.09
N LYS A 108 -11.09 5.14 11.82
CA LYS A 108 -12.13 5.36 10.80
C LYS A 108 -12.22 4.12 9.92
N ASN A 109 -13.41 3.79 9.46
CA ASN A 109 -13.59 2.74 8.47
C ASN A 109 -13.48 3.33 7.07
N LEU A 110 -12.80 2.62 6.18
CA LEU A 110 -12.88 2.89 4.76
C LEU A 110 -14.17 2.23 4.26
N ASN A 111 -15.17 3.02 3.85
CA ASN A 111 -16.41 2.49 3.27
C ASN A 111 -16.21 2.08 1.81
N ILE A 112 -15.21 1.23 1.56
CA ILE A 112 -14.91 0.65 0.25
C ILE A 112 -14.89 -0.87 0.44
N ILE A 113 -15.73 -1.55 -0.32
CA ILE A 113 -15.65 -3.01 -0.49
C ILE A 113 -15.03 -3.23 -1.87
N PRO A 114 -13.74 -3.61 -1.93
CA PRO A 114 -13.07 -3.80 -3.21
C PRO A 114 -13.77 -4.91 -4.00
N LYS A 115 -13.93 -4.69 -5.30
CA LYS A 115 -14.60 -5.64 -6.20
C LYS A 115 -14.02 -7.06 -6.15
N TYR A 116 -12.73 -7.19 -5.82
CA TYR A 116 -11.99 -8.46 -5.84
C TYR A 116 -11.67 -9.02 -4.45
N HIS A 117 -12.31 -8.52 -3.40
CA HIS A 117 -12.07 -8.91 -2.01
C HIS A 117 -12.06 -10.45 -1.81
N ASP A 118 -13.07 -11.15 -2.32
CA ASP A 118 -13.22 -12.61 -2.15
C ASP A 118 -12.14 -13.41 -2.89
N LEU A 119 -11.67 -12.92 -4.03
CA LEU A 119 -10.63 -13.60 -4.81
C LEU A 119 -9.26 -13.41 -4.17
N VAL A 120 -9.01 -12.22 -3.62
CA VAL A 120 -7.81 -11.94 -2.85
C VAL A 120 -7.81 -12.73 -1.54
N GLU A 121 -8.95 -12.91 -0.86
CA GLU A 121 -9.03 -13.74 0.35
C GLU A 121 -8.58 -15.19 0.08
N LYS A 122 -8.92 -15.75 -1.09
CA LYS A 122 -8.46 -17.09 -1.49
C LYS A 122 -6.93 -17.15 -1.67
N ASP A 123 -6.32 -16.10 -2.21
CA ASP A 123 -4.86 -16.01 -2.30
C ASP A 123 -4.22 -15.98 -0.91
N LEU A 124 -4.81 -15.21 0.02
CA LEU A 124 -4.35 -15.14 1.41
C LEU A 124 -4.48 -16.47 2.11
N GLU A 125 -5.59 -17.17 1.94
CA GLU A 125 -5.82 -18.49 2.52
C GLU A 125 -4.79 -19.51 2.02
N TYR A 126 -4.46 -19.50 0.73
CA TYR A 126 -3.37 -20.31 0.20
C TYR A 126 -2.02 -19.98 0.85
N ILE A 127 -1.67 -18.70 0.92
CA ILE A 127 -0.41 -18.25 1.53
C ILE A 127 -0.32 -18.64 3.01
N ARG A 128 -1.42 -18.54 3.76
CA ARG A 128 -1.47 -18.98 5.17
C ARG A 128 -1.21 -20.48 5.29
N ASN A 129 -1.79 -21.29 4.40
CA ASN A 129 -1.58 -22.74 4.40
C ASN A 129 -0.12 -23.12 4.10
N GLU A 130 0.55 -22.41 3.20
CA GLU A 130 1.97 -22.65 2.87
C GLU A 130 2.91 -22.32 4.04
N LEU A 131 2.58 -21.33 4.85
CA LEU A 131 3.40 -20.88 5.97
C LEU A 131 3.48 -21.88 7.14
N ASN A 132 2.71 -22.97 7.14
CA ASN A 132 2.71 -24.04 8.15
C ASN A 132 2.67 -23.56 9.63
N SER A 133 2.22 -22.32 9.86
CA SER A 133 2.05 -21.70 11.17
C SER A 133 0.58 -21.77 11.55
N SER A 134 0.28 -21.82 12.85
CA SER A 134 -1.08 -22.09 13.32
C SER A 134 -2.08 -21.07 12.77
N GLU A 135 -1.72 -19.79 12.66
CA GLU A 135 -2.46 -18.74 11.91
C GLU A 135 -1.55 -17.52 11.69
N PRO A 136 -0.69 -17.46 10.65
CA PRO A 136 0.15 -16.30 10.41
C PRO A 136 -0.70 -15.11 9.94
N GLU A 137 -0.60 -13.99 10.64
CA GLU A 137 -1.28 -12.77 10.23
C GLU A 137 -0.48 -12.10 9.11
N ILE A 138 -1.02 -12.15 7.88
CA ILE A 138 -0.40 -11.50 6.72
C ILE A 138 -0.62 -9.99 6.81
N TRP A 139 0.47 -9.24 6.80
CA TRP A 139 0.46 -7.78 6.81
C TRP A 139 0.17 -7.19 5.42
N GLU A 140 0.95 -7.58 4.41
CA GLU A 140 0.75 -7.17 3.03
C GLU A 140 1.44 -8.12 2.04
N LEU A 141 0.98 -8.11 0.79
CA LEU A 141 1.62 -8.81 -0.32
C LEU A 141 2.05 -7.77 -1.33
N GLN A 142 3.36 -7.64 -1.53
CA GLN A 142 3.92 -6.72 -2.50
C GLN A 142 4.16 -7.48 -3.80
N ILE A 143 3.63 -6.96 -4.90
CA ILE A 143 3.75 -7.58 -6.21
C ILE A 143 4.45 -6.61 -7.15
N HIS A 144 5.65 -7.03 -7.57
CA HIS A 144 6.47 -6.29 -8.50
C HIS A 144 6.90 -7.20 -9.65
N ASN A 145 6.35 -6.93 -10.84
CA ASN A 145 6.46 -7.78 -12.02
C ASN A 145 5.92 -9.21 -11.77
N ASP A 146 6.83 -10.14 -11.53
CA ASP A 146 6.57 -11.57 -11.31
C ASP A 146 7.01 -12.02 -9.91
N LYS A 147 7.60 -11.11 -9.12
CA LYS A 147 8.07 -11.40 -7.77
C LYS A 147 6.98 -11.01 -6.78
N ILE A 148 6.72 -11.90 -5.83
CA ILE A 148 5.76 -11.69 -4.76
C ILE A 148 6.52 -11.71 -3.45
N THR A 149 6.37 -10.66 -2.66
CA THR A 149 6.91 -10.58 -1.31
C THR A 149 5.74 -10.60 -0.33
N VAL A 150 5.70 -11.60 0.54
CA VAL A 150 4.70 -11.74 1.60
C VAL A 150 5.32 -11.24 2.90
N LEU A 151 4.79 -10.16 3.45
CA LEU A 151 5.12 -9.70 4.78
C LEU A 151 4.08 -10.26 5.76
N TYR A 152 4.53 -10.98 6.78
CA TYR A 152 3.65 -11.58 7.78
C TYR A 152 4.21 -11.41 9.19
N PHE A 153 3.32 -11.32 10.17
CA PHE A 153 3.72 -11.20 11.56
C PHE A 153 4.13 -12.56 12.12
N ASP A 154 5.37 -12.67 12.58
CA ASP A 154 5.89 -13.84 13.27
C ASP A 154 6.84 -13.40 14.39
N GLU A 155 6.54 -13.81 15.61
CA GLU A 155 7.34 -13.49 16.79
C GLU A 155 8.46 -14.52 17.05
N PHE A 156 8.43 -15.68 16.36
CA PHE A 156 9.23 -16.85 16.71
C PHE A 156 10.15 -17.34 15.59
N ASN A 157 9.78 -17.18 14.33
CA ASN A 157 10.60 -17.61 13.18
C ASN A 157 11.05 -16.43 12.32
N VAL A 158 12.37 -16.29 12.17
CA VAL A 158 13.01 -15.21 11.37
C VAL A 158 13.59 -15.76 10.05
N GLU A 159 13.32 -17.03 9.73
CA GLU A 159 13.90 -17.66 8.54
C GLU A 159 13.16 -17.22 7.27
N LEU A 160 13.92 -16.64 6.34
CA LEU A 160 13.47 -16.33 4.99
C LEU A 160 13.14 -17.63 4.27
N TYR A 161 11.86 -17.85 3.98
CA TYR A 161 11.43 -18.94 3.13
C TYR A 161 11.31 -18.48 1.68
N LYS A 162 11.85 -19.28 0.75
CA LYS A 162 11.75 -19.02 -0.69
C LYS A 162 11.23 -20.25 -1.39
N GLU A 163 10.02 -20.16 -1.88
CA GLU A 163 9.41 -21.18 -2.72
C GLU A 163 8.72 -20.49 -3.88
N ASN A 164 9.00 -20.95 -5.11
CA ASN A 164 8.28 -20.56 -6.33
C ASN A 164 7.97 -19.05 -6.47
N LYS A 165 8.94 -18.21 -6.88
CA LYS A 165 8.76 -16.74 -7.09
C LYS A 165 8.20 -15.94 -5.89
N ILE A 166 7.84 -16.58 -4.78
CA ILE A 166 7.31 -15.97 -3.55
C ILE A 166 8.42 -15.96 -2.50
N GLU A 167 8.66 -14.77 -1.94
CA GLU A 167 9.55 -14.53 -0.82
C GLU A 167 8.72 -14.21 0.42
N TYR A 168 8.94 -14.97 1.50
CA TYR A 168 8.24 -14.77 2.76
C TYR A 168 9.17 -14.08 3.75
N ILE A 169 8.75 -12.93 4.26
CA ILE A 169 9.54 -12.11 5.19
C ILE A 169 8.76 -11.96 6.49
N PRO A 170 9.24 -12.58 7.59
CA PRO A 170 8.66 -12.35 8.90
C PRO A 170 8.99 -10.93 9.38
N ILE A 171 8.01 -10.24 9.91
CA ILE A 171 8.14 -8.92 10.52
C ILE A 171 7.60 -8.94 11.95
N LYS A 172 8.23 -8.16 12.82
CA LYS A 172 7.71 -7.96 14.18
C LYS A 172 6.54 -6.99 14.12
N PHE A 173 5.42 -7.35 14.73
CA PHE A 173 4.31 -6.41 14.90
C PHE A 173 4.73 -5.25 15.81
N ASP A 174 4.47 -4.04 15.35
CA ASP A 174 4.50 -2.84 16.18
C ASP A 174 3.30 -1.94 15.83
N ASP A 175 2.99 -1.02 16.72
CA ASP A 175 1.83 -0.15 16.56
C ASP A 175 1.94 0.83 15.37
N SER A 176 3.11 0.96 14.74
CA SER A 176 3.34 1.86 13.60
C SER A 176 2.60 1.39 12.33
N TYR A 177 2.38 0.08 12.18
CA TYR A 177 1.57 -0.48 11.09
C TYR A 177 0.12 0.01 11.15
N ILE A 178 -0.47 0.10 12.35
CA ILE A 178 -1.82 0.68 12.52
C ILE A 178 -1.78 2.18 12.21
N GLY A 179 -0.70 2.85 12.58
CA GLY A 179 -0.45 4.26 12.29
C GLY A 179 -0.54 4.60 10.80
N ILE A 180 0.12 3.84 9.93
CA ILE A 180 0.12 4.12 8.48
C ILE A 180 -1.27 3.90 7.87
N ILE A 181 -2.00 2.88 8.33
CA ILE A 181 -3.38 2.62 7.87
C ILE A 181 -4.31 3.77 8.26
N LYS A 182 -4.22 4.23 9.52
CA LYS A 182 -5.00 5.39 9.98
C LYS A 182 -4.66 6.65 9.19
N ALA A 183 -3.38 6.89 8.92
CA ALA A 183 -2.93 8.05 8.15
C ALA A 183 -3.46 8.02 6.70
N GLU A 184 -3.39 6.87 6.04
CA GLU A 184 -3.92 6.68 4.67
C GLU A 184 -5.44 6.91 4.63
N ILE A 185 -6.19 6.33 5.58
CA ILE A 185 -7.64 6.53 5.67
C ILE A 185 -7.98 8.01 5.94
N ASP A 186 -7.22 8.70 6.78
CA ASP A 186 -7.42 10.12 7.04
C ASP A 186 -7.14 10.98 5.80
N ALA A 187 -6.06 10.68 5.07
CA ALA A 187 -5.69 11.35 3.82
C ALA A 187 -6.79 11.21 2.76
N ILE A 188 -7.35 10.01 2.60
CA ILE A 188 -8.46 9.73 1.69
C ILE A 188 -9.70 10.55 2.08
N ASN A 189 -10.09 10.52 3.35
CA ASN A 189 -11.29 11.21 3.83
C ASN A 189 -11.18 12.75 3.71
N ARG A 190 -9.99 13.29 3.96
CA ARG A 190 -9.71 14.73 3.87
C ARG A 190 -9.40 15.20 2.46
N LYS A 191 -9.22 14.27 1.50
CA LYS A 191 -8.79 14.55 0.12
C LYS A 191 -7.48 15.35 0.08
N ILE A 192 -6.48 14.87 0.82
CA ILE A 192 -5.11 15.41 0.83
C ILE A 192 -4.09 14.30 0.58
N SER A 193 -2.82 14.66 0.33
CA SER A 193 -1.74 13.68 0.24
C SER A 193 -1.56 12.95 1.58
N LEU A 194 -1.16 11.67 1.53
CA LEU A 194 -0.68 10.98 2.73
C LEU A 194 0.49 11.75 3.39
N MET A 195 1.32 12.42 2.59
CA MET A 195 2.42 13.24 3.06
C MET A 195 1.95 14.35 4.03
N ASP A 196 0.88 15.07 3.68
CA ASP A 196 0.34 16.14 4.52
C ASP A 196 -0.14 15.60 5.87
N VAL A 197 -0.72 14.40 5.91
CA VAL A 197 -1.11 13.75 7.17
C VAL A 197 0.13 13.38 7.98
N LEU A 198 1.11 12.71 7.39
CA LEU A 198 2.33 12.29 8.11
C LEU A 198 3.11 13.49 8.65
N ILE A 199 3.22 14.54 7.83
CA ILE A 199 3.27 15.96 8.19
C ILE A 199 3.01 16.31 9.65
N GLU A 200 1.72 16.32 9.94
CA GLU A 200 1.08 16.83 11.14
C GLU A 200 1.48 16.08 12.41
N PHE A 201 1.98 14.84 12.28
CA PHE A 201 2.35 13.98 13.40
C PHE A 201 3.86 13.79 13.55
N GLN A 202 4.66 14.52 12.76
CA GLN A 202 6.12 14.44 12.79
C GLN A 202 6.72 15.43 13.79
N GLU A 203 6.82 14.99 15.05
CA GLU A 203 7.49 15.72 16.14
C GLU A 203 9.00 15.44 16.22
#